data_AF-A0A528B4S7-F1
#
_entry.id   AF-A0A528B4S7-F1
#
_cell.length_a   1.000
_cell.length_b   1.000
_cell.length_c   1.000
_cell.angle_alpha   90.00
_cell.angle_beta   90.00
_cell.angle_gamma   90.00
#
_symmetry.space_group_name_H-M   'P 1'
#
loop_
_entity.id
_entity.type
_entity.pdbx_description
1 polymer ?
#
loop_
_entity_poly.entity_id
_entity_poly.type
_entity_poly.pdbx_seq_one_letter_code
_entity_poly.pdbx_strand_id
1 'polypeptide(L)'
;MANQETDDVSIVDLIPALRAFARTFCRVPDDADDLVQETLTKGLANIGKFEPGTRMKSWLFTIMRNTYYTHIKAADREKPGLLDCASLIPISEATQE
;
A
#
# COMPACT_ATOMS: atom_id res chain seq x y z
N MET A 1 -1.73 40.73 -13.31
CA MET A 1 -2.01 39.33 -13.67
C MET A 1 -0.73 38.56 -13.45
N ALA A 2 -0.59 37.91 -12.30
CA ALA A 2 0.62 37.16 -11.98
C ALA A 2 0.55 35.80 -12.69
N ASN A 3 1.41 35.63 -13.69
CA ASN A 3 1.77 34.31 -14.20
C ASN A 3 2.44 33.56 -13.05
N GLN A 4 1.68 32.72 -12.34
CA GLN A 4 2.29 31.62 -11.62
C GLN A 4 2.58 30.55 -12.67
N GLU A 5 3.79 30.58 -13.21
CA GLU A 5 4.43 29.37 -13.72
C GLU A 5 4.43 28.39 -12.55
N THR A 6 3.45 27.48 -12.53
CA THR A 6 3.51 26.33 -11.65
C THR A 6 4.67 25.51 -12.19
N ASP A 7 5.76 25.51 -11.43
CA ASP A 7 6.80 24.49 -11.55
C ASP A 7 6.08 23.16 -11.30
N ASP A 8 5.56 22.56 -12.37
CA ASP A 8 4.65 21.42 -12.33
C ASP A 8 5.46 20.20 -11.89
N VAL A 9 5.57 20.03 -10.56
CA VAL A 9 6.27 18.90 -9.95
C VAL A 9 5.68 17.60 -10.53
N SER A 10 6.52 16.87 -11.26
CA SER A 10 6.12 15.60 -11.86
C SER A 10 5.84 14.58 -10.78
N ILE A 11 4.96 13.62 -11.06
CA ILE A 11 4.74 12.48 -10.16
C ILE A 11 6.05 11.71 -9.88
N VAL A 12 6.99 11.73 -10.83
CA VAL A 12 8.31 11.10 -10.71
C VAL A 12 9.16 11.80 -9.64
N ASP A 13 9.10 13.13 -9.57
CA ASP A 13 9.83 13.94 -8.58
C ASP A 13 9.30 13.71 -7.16
N LEU A 14 8.06 13.23 -7.03
CA LEU A 14 7.45 12.89 -5.75
C LEU A 14 7.85 11.51 -5.22
N ILE A 15 8.45 10.63 -6.05
CA ILE A 15 8.80 9.26 -5.66
C ILE A 15 9.71 9.21 -4.42
N PRO A 16 10.78 10.02 -4.30
CA PRO A 16 11.62 10.01 -3.09
C PRO A 16 10.84 10.38 -1.83
N ALA A 17 9.94 11.36 -1.93
CA ALA A 17 9.10 11.78 -0.81
C ALA A 17 8.07 10.70 -0.43
N LEU A 18 7.50 10.00 -1.42
CA LEU A 18 6.60 8.89 -1.21
C LEU A 18 7.32 7.71 -0.52
N ARG A 19 8.53 7.33 -0.96
CA ARG A 19 9.33 6.29 -0.29
C ARG A 19 9.67 6.68 1.15
N ALA A 20 10.10 7.92 1.39
CA ALA A 20 10.39 8.40 2.73
C ALA A 20 9.15 8.30 3.65
N PHE A 21 7.97 8.62 3.12
CA PHE A 21 6.72 8.50 3.87
C PHE A 21 6.27 7.05 4.06
N ALA A 22 6.41 6.18 3.05
CA ALA A 22 6.10 4.76 3.13
C ALA A 22 6.92 4.03 4.21
N ARG A 23 8.20 4.41 4.37
CA ARG A 23 9.08 3.90 5.44
C ARG A 23 8.61 4.23 6.86
N THR A 24 7.69 5.19 7.02
CA THR A 24 7.07 5.46 8.35
C THR A 24 5.97 4.46 8.69
N PHE A 25 5.46 3.72 7.70
CA PHE A 25 4.46 2.68 7.88
C PHE A 25 5.09 1.28 7.91
N CYS A 26 6.02 1.02 7.00
CA CYS A 26 6.61 -0.31 6.81
C CYS A 26 7.95 -0.44 7.53
N ARG A 27 8.17 -1.58 8.21
CA ARG A 27 9.46 -1.91 8.84
C ARG A 27 10.47 -2.45 7.84
N VAL A 28 10.00 -3.18 6.82
CA VAL A 28 10.83 -3.77 5.78
C VAL A 28 10.91 -2.79 4.59
N PRO A 29 12.10 -2.58 4.00
CA PRO A 29 12.25 -1.71 2.82
C PRO A 29 11.39 -2.14 1.64
N ASP A 30 11.30 -3.44 1.37
CA ASP A 30 10.54 -4.00 0.25
C ASP A 30 9.04 -3.70 0.37
N ASP A 31 8.46 -3.91 1.57
CA ASP A 31 7.06 -3.54 1.86
C ASP A 31 6.79 -2.03 1.64
N ALA A 32 7.79 -1.18 1.91
CA ALA A 32 7.66 0.25 1.67
C ALA A 32 7.63 0.57 0.17
N ASP A 33 8.44 -0.13 -0.62
CA ASP A 33 8.49 0.04 -2.06
C ASP A 33 7.23 -0.50 -2.74
N ASP A 34 6.68 -1.62 -2.27
CA ASP A 34 5.39 -2.17 -2.71
C ASP A 34 4.25 -1.20 -2.42
N LEU A 35 4.22 -0.61 -1.22
CA LEU A 35 3.23 0.40 -0.85
C LEU A 35 3.31 1.64 -1.76
N VAL A 36 4.51 2.07 -2.14
CA VAL A 36 4.71 3.17 -3.10
C VAL A 36 4.20 2.78 -4.48
N GLN A 37 4.53 1.59 -4.98
CA GLN A 37 4.07 1.12 -6.28
C GLN A 37 2.55 1.09 -6.37
N GLU A 38 1.87 0.54 -5.36
CA GLU A 38 0.41 0.48 -5.36
C GLU A 38 -0.22 1.87 -5.23
N THR A 39 0.39 2.75 -4.43
CA THR A 39 -0.05 4.16 -4.33
C THR A 39 0.00 4.85 -5.68
N LEU A 40 1.10 4.71 -6.42
CA LEU A 40 1.26 5.30 -7.74
C LEU A 40 0.27 4.69 -8.74
N THR A 41 0.08 3.37 -8.71
CA THR A 41 -0.88 2.67 -9.56
C THR A 41 -2.30 3.18 -9.34
N LYS A 42 -2.74 3.29 -8.08
CA LYS A 42 -4.05 3.85 -7.72
C LYS A 42 -4.17 5.33 -8.03
N GLY A 43 -3.10 6.11 -7.82
CA GLY A 43 -3.03 7.53 -8.15
C GLY A 43 -3.24 7.77 -9.64
N LEU A 44 -2.49 7.07 -10.50
CA LEU A 44 -2.62 7.16 -11.95
C LEU A 44 -4.01 6.69 -12.41
N ALA A 45 -4.52 5.58 -11.87
CA ALA A 45 -5.86 5.08 -12.21
C ALA A 45 -6.99 6.06 -11.82
N ASN A 46 -6.78 6.87 -10.78
CA ASN A 46 -7.76 7.85 -10.29
C ASN A 46 -7.37 9.29 -10.65
N ILE A 47 -6.46 9.51 -11.60
CA ILE A 47 -5.97 10.86 -11.93
C ILE A 47 -7.09 11.80 -12.38
N GLY A 48 -8.16 11.27 -12.99
CA GLY A 48 -9.35 12.05 -13.36
C GLY A 48 -10.18 12.56 -12.16
N LYS A 49 -9.89 12.10 -10.93
CA LYS A 49 -10.50 12.60 -9.68
C LYS A 49 -9.61 13.62 -8.96
N PHE A 50 -8.42 13.90 -9.50
CA PHE A 50 -7.55 14.91 -8.95
C PHE A 50 -8.10 16.30 -9.31
N GLU A 51 -8.27 17.16 -8.30
CA GLU A 51 -8.72 18.54 -8.49
C GLU A 51 -7.52 19.43 -8.84
N PRO A 52 -7.44 20.00 -10.06
CA PRO A 52 -6.37 20.91 -10.44
C PRO A 52 -6.29 22.12 -9.50
N GLY A 53 -5.08 22.54 -9.15
CA GLY A 53 -4.87 23.61 -8.15
C GLY A 53 -4.75 23.11 -6.71
N THR A 54 -5.04 21.83 -6.44
CA THR A 54 -4.66 21.18 -5.18
C THR A 54 -3.25 20.57 -5.27
N ARG A 55 -2.64 20.20 -4.13
CA ARG A 55 -1.26 19.68 -4.11
C ARG A 55 -1.25 18.17 -4.40
N MET A 56 -0.69 17.78 -5.55
CA MET A 56 -0.49 16.37 -5.97
C MET A 56 0.14 15.50 -4.86
N LYS A 57 1.17 16.02 -4.18
CA LYS A 57 1.84 15.34 -3.06
C LYS A 57 0.87 14.96 -1.94
N SER A 58 0.04 15.90 -1.51
CA SER A 58 -0.94 15.67 -0.42
C SER A 58 -2.01 14.67 -0.83
N TRP A 59 -2.43 14.72 -2.10
CA TRP A 59 -3.38 13.77 -2.65
C TRP A 59 -2.82 12.35 -2.69
N LEU A 60 -1.60 12.16 -3.19
CA LEU A 60 -0.93 10.85 -3.19
C LEU A 60 -0.66 10.31 -1.78
N PHE A 61 -0.33 11.18 -0.81
CA PHE A 61 -0.17 10.77 0.60
C PHE A 61 -1.48 10.26 1.20
N THR A 62 -2.61 10.83 0.79
CA THR A 62 -3.95 10.36 1.21
C THR A 62 -4.23 8.97 0.64
N ILE A 63 -3.94 8.75 -0.64
CA ILE A 63 -4.09 7.44 -1.30
C ILE A 63 -3.20 6.39 -0.62
N MET A 64 -1.95 6.74 -0.31
CA MET A 64 -1.01 5.85 0.38
C MET A 64 -1.53 5.40 1.74
N ARG A 65 -1.99 6.35 2.57
CA ARG A 65 -2.54 6.06 3.89
C ARG A 65 -3.75 5.12 3.80
N ASN A 66 -4.67 5.38 2.87
CA ASN A 66 -5.85 4.55 2.67
C ASN A 66 -5.47 3.13 2.19
N THR A 67 -4.47 3.04 1.32
CA THR A 67 -3.93 1.76 0.85
C THR A 67 -3.33 0.96 1.99
N TYR A 68 -2.47 1.58 2.81
CA TYR A 68 -1.87 0.94 3.98
C TYR A 68 -2.90 0.41 4.99
N TYR A 69 -3.93 1.19 5.33
CA TYR A 69 -4.97 0.72 6.25
C TYR A 69 -5.82 -0.42 5.67
N THR A 70 -6.01 -0.42 4.34
CA THR A 70 -6.69 -1.52 3.66
C THR A 70 -5.87 -2.81 3.76
N HIS A 71 -4.55 -2.73 3.58
CA HIS A 71 -3.62 -3.86 3.78
C HIS A 71 -3.68 -4.42 5.19
N ILE A 72 -3.59 -3.58 6.22
CA ILE A 72 -3.69 -4.05 7.61
C ILE A 72 -5.01 -4.79 7.85
N LYS A 73 -6.12 -4.22 7.36
CA LYS A 73 -7.44 -4.82 7.54
C LYS A 73 -7.59 -6.14 6.77
N ALA A 74 -6.95 -6.28 5.62
CA ALA A 74 -6.90 -7.53 4.87
C ALA A 74 -6.05 -8.58 5.60
N ALA A 75 -4.85 -8.21 6.05
CA ALA A 75 -3.95 -9.08 6.80
C ALA A 75 -4.59 -9.62 8.09
N ASP A 76 -5.43 -8.83 8.77
CA ASP A 76 -6.18 -9.29 9.94
C ASP A 76 -7.24 -10.35 9.59
N ARG A 77 -7.82 -10.27 8.39
CA ARG A 77 -8.78 -11.25 7.84
C ARG A 77 -8.12 -12.46 7.20
N GLU A 78 -6.82 -12.43 6.96
CA GLU A 78 -6.00 -13.56 6.49
C GLU A 78 -5.39 -14.35 7.66
N LYS A 79 -5.64 -13.93 8.90
CA LYS A 79 -5.39 -14.71 10.13
C LYS A 79 -6.48 -15.73 10.57
N PRO A 80 -7.47 -16.18 9.79
CA PRO A 80 -8.32 -17.29 10.19
C PRO A 80 -7.61 -18.58 9.75
N GLY A 81 -6.90 -19.23 10.67
CA GLY A 81 -6.36 -20.56 10.37
C GLY A 81 -5.06 -20.99 11.03
N LEU A 82 -4.42 -20.21 11.91
CA LEU A 82 -3.25 -20.73 12.66
C LEU A 82 -3.62 -21.91 13.61
N LEU A 83 -4.92 -22.19 13.80
CA LEU A 83 -5.44 -23.31 14.57
C LEU A 83 -6.05 -24.44 13.72
N ASP A 84 -6.04 -24.36 12.39
CA ASP A 84 -6.64 -25.41 11.54
C ASP A 84 -5.72 -25.85 10.40
N CYS A 85 -4.43 -26.00 10.71
CA CYS A 85 -3.56 -26.85 9.92
C CYS A 85 -4.05 -28.30 10.04
N ALA A 86 -4.96 -28.71 9.16
CA ALA A 86 -5.44 -30.10 9.03
C ALA A 86 -4.29 -31.12 8.86
N SER A 87 -3.08 -30.66 8.51
CA SER A 87 -1.85 -31.45 8.45
C SER A 87 -1.31 -31.92 9.81
N LEU A 88 -1.79 -31.37 10.94
CA LEU A 88 -1.40 -31.80 12.30
C LEU A 88 -2.37 -32.79 12.94
N ILE A 89 -3.48 -33.11 12.28
CA ILE A 89 -4.35 -34.20 12.72
C ILE A 89 -3.61 -35.50 12.35
N PRO A 90 -3.10 -36.29 13.30
CA PRO A 90 -2.58 -37.61 12.97
C PRO A 90 -3.75 -38.39 12.36
N ILE A 91 -3.69 -38.64 11.06
CA ILE A 91 -4.55 -39.62 10.40
C ILE A 91 -4.21 -40.93 11.11
N SER A 92 -5.10 -41.36 12.00
CA SER A 92 -5.13 -42.65 12.72
C SER A 92 -3.95 -43.57 12.43
N GLU A 93 -3.16 -43.92 13.44
CA GLU A 93 -2.14 -44.98 13.33
C GLU A 93 -2.73 -46.20 12.62
N ALA A 94 -2.07 -46.61 11.52
CA ALA A 94 -2.37 -47.86 10.84
C ALA A 94 -1.99 -49.01 11.77
N THR A 95 -2.90 -49.39 12.66
CA THR A 95 -2.77 -50.63 13.43
C THR A 95 -3.06 -51.77 12.47
N GLN A 96 -2.01 -52.47 12.04
CA GLN A 96 -2.13 -53.75 11.36
C GLN A 96 -2.07 -54.85 12.43
N GLU A 97 -3.21 -55.46 12.70
CA GLU A 97 -3.34 -56.81 13.28
C GLU A 97 -4.22 -57.64 12.33
#